data_AF-A0A4Y2P4X6-F1
#
_entry.id   AF-A0A4Y2P4X6-F1
#
_cell.length_a   1.000
_cell.length_b   1.000
_cell.length_c   1.000
_cell.angle_alpha   90.00
_cell.angle_beta   90.00
_cell.angle_gamma   90.00
#
_symmetry.space_group_name_H-M   'P 1'
#
loop_
_entity.id
_entity.type
_entity.pdbx_description
1 polymer ?
#
loop_
_entity_poly.entity_id
_entity_poly.type
_entity_poly.pdbx_seq_one_letter_code
_entity_poly.pdbx_strand_id
1 'polypeptide(L)'
;MSLSTGAIGNSKTNSYQALEIGTRMMKSLIGSNFGDIKQSKKNVVLPLASVSSAIQMNNETVVVDPLIIFQRTTITKKNEDVADF
;
A
#
# COMPACT_ATOMS: atom_id res chain seq x y z
N MET A 1 -2.90 10.39 10.42
CA MET A 1 -1.89 9.69 9.57
C MET A 1 -2.18 10.05 8.13
N SER A 2 -1.23 10.67 7.40
CA SER A 2 -1.53 11.18 6.06
C SER A 2 -1.21 10.16 4.97
N LEU A 3 -2.23 9.75 4.24
CA LEU A 3 -2.06 8.98 2.99
C LEU A 3 -1.43 9.83 1.88
N SER A 4 -1.47 11.16 1.99
CA SER A 4 -0.97 12.07 0.94
C SER A 4 0.55 12.02 0.74
N THR A 5 1.31 11.63 1.78
CA THR A 5 2.77 11.49 1.70
C THR A 5 3.22 10.05 1.41
N GLY A 6 2.29 9.08 1.37
CA GLY A 6 2.59 7.67 1.19
C GLY A 6 3.38 7.02 2.33
N ALA A 7 3.64 7.76 3.42
CA ALA A 7 4.42 7.32 4.56
C ALA A 7 3.54 7.27 5.82
N ILE A 8 3.29 6.07 6.33
CA ILE A 8 2.51 5.83 7.55
C ILE A 8 3.47 5.34 8.63
N GLY A 9 3.70 6.17 9.64
CA GLY A 9 4.39 5.76 10.87
C GLY A 9 3.42 5.03 11.81
N ASN A 10 3.85 3.92 12.40
CA ASN A 10 3.17 3.26 13.52
C ASN A 10 3.65 3.83 14.89
N SER A 11 2.97 3.46 15.98
CA SER A 11 3.33 3.87 17.35
C SER A 11 4.69 3.36 17.86
N LYS A 12 5.29 2.38 17.19
CA LYS A 12 6.65 1.85 17.43
C LYS A 12 7.72 2.54 16.57
N THR A 13 7.35 3.48 15.70
CA THR A 13 8.29 4.11 14.77
C THR A 13 9.03 5.22 15.51
N ASN A 14 10.33 5.02 15.73
CA ASN A 14 11.19 6.02 16.35
C ASN A 14 11.83 6.90 15.26
N SER A 15 11.57 8.22 15.31
CA SER A 15 12.09 9.18 14.34
C SER A 15 13.63 9.27 14.33
N TYR A 16 14.28 9.07 15.47
CA TYR A 16 15.74 9.06 15.57
C TYR A 16 16.35 7.85 14.84
N GLN A 17 15.76 6.67 15.06
CA GLN A 17 16.17 5.45 14.34
C GLN A 17 15.86 5.55 12.85
N ALA A 18 14.73 6.16 12.48
CA ALA A 18 14.38 6.39 11.08
C ALA A 18 15.41 7.28 10.37
N LEU A 19 15.91 8.32 11.02
CA LEU A 19 16.96 9.19 10.50
C LEU A 19 18.29 8.43 10.30
N GLU A 20 18.68 7.61 11.29
CA GLU A 20 19.91 6.81 11.21
C GLU A 20 19.83 5.78 10.05
N ILE A 21 18.70 5.09 9.92
CA ILE A 21 18.47 4.12 8.85
C ILE A 21 18.44 4.83 7.48
N GLY A 22 17.74 5.97 7.38
CA GLY A 22 17.64 6.74 6.15
C GLY A 22 19.00 7.28 5.69
N THR A 23 19.79 7.82 6.60
CA THR A 23 21.16 8.32 6.28
C THR A 23 22.10 7.19 5.87
N ARG A 24 22.02 6.02 6.51
CA ARG A 24 22.78 4.83 6.11
C ARG A 24 22.38 4.34 4.72
N MET A 25 21.09 4.26 4.43
CA MET A 25 20.58 3.91 3.10
C MET A 25 21.06 4.90 2.05
N MET A 26 20.94 6.21 2.31
CA MET A 26 21.34 7.24 1.36
C MET A 26 22.83 7.18 1.02
N LYS A 27 23.70 6.94 2.02
CA LYS A 27 25.13 6.70 1.80
C LYS A 27 25.41 5.49 0.92
N SER A 28 24.64 4.41 1.08
CA SER A 28 24.78 3.19 0.26
C SER A 28 24.37 3.37 -1.21
N LEU A 29 23.58 4.41 -1.50
CA LEU A 29 23.10 4.72 -2.85
C LEU A 29 24.03 5.66 -3.62
N ILE A 30 25.01 6.29 -2.96
CA ILE A 30 25.98 7.18 -3.61
C ILE A 30 26.79 6.38 -4.63
N GLY A 31 26.78 6.81 -5.89
CA GLY A 31 27.46 6.14 -7.00
C GLY A 31 26.67 5.03 -7.68
N SER A 32 25.46 4.70 -7.19
CA SER A 32 24.53 3.80 -7.88
C SER A 32 23.68 4.57 -8.91
N ASN A 33 23.26 3.91 -9.99
CA ASN A 33 22.28 4.53 -10.89
C ASN A 33 20.87 4.42 -10.31
N PHE A 34 19.99 5.33 -10.74
CA PHE A 34 18.60 5.31 -10.30
C PHE A 34 17.88 3.97 -10.59
N GLY A 35 18.23 3.31 -11.70
CA GLY A 35 17.67 2.00 -12.07
C GLY A 35 18.08 0.85 -11.15
N ASP A 36 19.18 1.00 -10.41
CA ASP A 36 19.70 -0.04 -9.50
C ASP A 36 19.02 0.02 -8.11
N ILE A 37 18.28 1.09 -7.83
CA ILE A 37 17.59 1.31 -6.56
C ILE A 37 16.35 0.41 -6.50
N LYS A 38 16.49 -0.75 -5.85
CA LYS A 38 15.36 -1.66 -5.59
C LYS A 38 14.65 -1.27 -4.30
N GLN A 39 13.45 -0.72 -4.43
CA GLN A 39 12.54 -0.55 -3.30
C GLN A 39 11.67 -1.81 -3.10
N SER A 40 11.55 -2.26 -1.85
CA SER A 40 10.65 -3.35 -1.49
C SER A 40 9.19 -2.93 -1.73
N LYS A 41 8.56 -3.46 -2.78
CA LYS A 41 7.15 -3.18 -3.12
C LYS A 41 6.13 -3.96 -2.27
N LYS A 42 6.56 -4.60 -1.17
CA LYS A 42 5.70 -5.50 -0.38
C LYS A 42 4.40 -4.86 0.13
N ASN A 43 4.39 -3.54 0.34
CA ASN A 43 3.22 -2.81 0.85
C ASN A 43 2.81 -1.67 -0.09
N VAL A 44 2.95 -1.85 -1.41
CA VAL A 44 2.49 -0.86 -2.38
C VAL A 44 0.99 -1.02 -2.59
N VAL A 45 0.27 0.09 -2.58
CA VAL A 45 -1.13 0.12 -2.99
C VAL A 45 -1.19 -0.15 -4.49
N LEU A 46 -1.76 -1.30 -4.87
CA LEU A 46 -1.96 -1.65 -6.26
C LEU A 46 -3.34 -1.19 -6.72
N PRO A 47 -3.48 -0.69 -7.97
CA PRO A 47 -4.79 -0.50 -8.58
C PRO A 47 -5.56 -1.82 -8.58
N LEU A 48 -6.86 -1.77 -8.35
CA LEU A 48 -7.71 -2.96 -8.34
C LEU A 48 -7.65 -3.72 -9.69
N ALA A 49 -7.45 -2.99 -10.79
CA ALA A 49 -7.25 -3.56 -12.12
C ALA A 49 -5.92 -4.33 -12.29
N SER A 50 -4.93 -4.11 -11.42
CA SER A 50 -3.64 -4.80 -11.43
C SER A 50 -3.65 -6.09 -10.61
N VAL A 51 -4.68 -6.32 -9.82
CA VAL A 51 -4.86 -7.54 -9.03
C VAL A 51 -5.60 -8.55 -9.90
N SER A 52 -5.17 -9.81 -9.89
CA SER A 52 -5.87 -10.89 -10.60
C SER A 52 -7.34 -10.87 -10.22
N SER A 53 -8.21 -10.81 -11.23
CA SER A 53 -9.68 -10.90 -11.09
C SER A 53 -10.12 -12.32 -10.72
N ALA A 54 -9.30 -13.08 -10.01
CA ALA A 54 -9.55 -14.47 -9.67
C ALA A 54 -9.16 -14.72 -8.21
N ILE A 55 -10.12 -15.19 -7.42
CA ILE A 55 -9.97 -15.46 -6.00
C ILE A 55 -10.09 -16.98 -5.81
N GLN A 56 -9.20 -17.56 -5.01
CA GLN A 56 -9.37 -18.95 -4.58
C GLN A 56 -10.39 -19.02 -3.44
N MET A 57 -11.45 -19.79 -3.63
CA MET A 57 -12.44 -20.10 -2.61
C MET A 57 -12.68 -21.61 -2.61
N ASN A 58 -12.48 -22.27 -1.47
CA ASN A 58 -12.68 -23.73 -1.33
C ASN A 58 -11.96 -24.57 -2.41
N ASN A 59 -10.69 -24.24 -2.70
CA ASN A 59 -9.88 -24.84 -3.76
C ASN A 59 -10.39 -24.63 -5.20
N GLU A 60 -11.46 -23.87 -5.39
CA GLU A 60 -11.93 -23.44 -6.71
C GLU A 60 -11.47 -22.02 -7.00
N THR A 61 -11.14 -21.76 -8.27
CA THR A 61 -10.77 -20.41 -8.71
C THR A 61 -12.02 -19.73 -9.27
N VAL A 62 -12.52 -18.74 -8.55
CA VAL A 62 -13.68 -17.95 -8.96
C VAL A 62 -13.18 -16.66 -9.58
N VAL A 63 -13.57 -16.42 -10.83
CA VAL A 63 -13.29 -15.16 -11.51
C VAL A 63 -14.29 -14.11 -11.02
N VAL A 64 -13.78 -12.99 -10.53
CA VAL A 64 -14.55 -11.86 -10.01
C VAL A 64 -14.16 -10.61 -10.78
N ASP A 65 -15.15 -9.95 -11.38
CA ASP A 65 -14.95 -8.66 -12.02
C ASP A 65 -14.54 -7.60 -10.97
N PRO A 66 -13.33 -7.01 -11.09
CA PRO A 66 -12.86 -5.93 -10.22
C PRO A 66 -13.84 -4.76 -10.10
N LEU A 67 -14.60 -4.46 -11.15
CA LEU A 67 -15.56 -3.35 -11.15
C LEU A 67 -16.68 -3.57 -10.12
N ILE A 68 -17.16 -4.81 -9.99
CA ILE A 68 -18.22 -5.17 -9.04
C ILE A 68 -17.73 -4.99 -7.59
N ILE A 69 -16.48 -5.35 -7.32
CA ILE A 69 -15.87 -5.12 -6.01
C ILE A 69 -15.80 -3.61 -5.73
N PHE A 70 -15.26 -2.83 -6.67
CA PHE A 70 -15.14 -1.37 -6.53
C PHE A 70 -16.49 -0.70 -6.24
N GLN A 71 -17.53 -1.04 -7.01
CA GLN A 71 -18.88 -0.51 -6.81
C GLN A 71 -19.42 -0.84 -5.42
N ARG A 72 -19.34 -2.12 -5.00
CA ARG A 72 -19.82 -2.56 -3.69
C ARG A 72 -19.09 -1.86 -2.55
N THR A 73 -17.76 -1.82 -2.59
CA THR A 73 -16.95 -1.12 -1.58
C THR A 73 -17.25 0.37 -1.51
N THR A 74 -17.47 1.01 -2.66
CA THR A 74 -17.82 2.44 -2.72
C THR A 74 -19.19 2.73 -2.08
N ILE A 75 -20.17 1.85 -2.31
CA ILE A 75 -21.50 1.97 -1.69
C ILE A 75 -21.40 1.76 -0.17
N THR A 76 -20.67 0.74 0.28
CA THR A 76 -20.46 0.48 1.72
C THR A 76 -19.79 1.67 2.42
N LYS A 77 -18.75 2.26 1.81
CA LYS A 77 -18.04 3.40 2.39
C LYS A 77 -18.93 4.63 2.63
N LYS A 78 -19.84 4.94 1.70
CA LYS A 78 -20.78 6.08 1.88
C LYS A 78 -21.68 5.93 3.12
N ASN A 79 -21.89 4.71 3.60
CA ASN A 79 -22.70 4.45 4.80
C ASN A 79 -21.86 4.52 6.10
N GLU A 80 -20.53 4.58 6.02
CA GLU A 80 -19.63 4.69 7.18
C GLU A 80 -19.37 6.15 7.57
N ASP A 81 -19.63 7.11 6.67
CA ASP A 81 -19.51 8.56 6.92
C ASP A 81 -20.67 9.14 7.78
N VAL A 82 -21.36 8.30 8.58
CA VAL A 82 -22.44 8.71 9.51
C VAL A 82 -22.09 8.39 10.98
N ALA A 83 -20.80 8.32 11.31
CA ALA A 83 -20.35 8.48 12.69
C ALA A 83 -19.78 9.90 12.84
N ASP A 84 -20.60 10.76 13.43
CA ASP A 84 -20.29 12.15 13.79
C ASP A 84 -18.98 12.29 14.59
N PHE A 85 -18.38 13.47 14.42
CA PHE A 85 -17.26 14.13 15.12
C PHE A 85 -16.81 13.58 16.48
#